data_AF-A0A970LN54-F1
#
_entry.id   AF-A0A970LN54-F1
#
_cell.length_a   1.000
_cell.length_b   1.000
_cell.length_c   1.000
_cell.angle_alpha   90.00
_cell.angle_beta   90.00
_cell.angle_gamma   90.00
#
_symmetry.space_group_name_H-M   'P 1'
#
loop_
_entity.id
_entity.type
_entity.pdbx_description
1 polymer ?
#
loop_
_entity_poly.entity_id
_entity_poly.type
_entity_poly.pdbx_seq_one_letter_code
_entity_poly.pdbx_strand_id
1 'polypeptide(L)'
;MIKYLQLKLSDLNQVQESNLLHLIELNLDFSLEQIKIFDQQQNKNYLLINVSEQQLFLTNILLDNQFQEISVIHKHRFFLKLLMLLTDNLLTLQSLMLKPNLQLIKPELIICYHQKFEIEKIKWLTLPENCMINQTGAGKNNQAINLWQYIAKKEPELKKASTTHYEFIKQAHYQEALYYLHNIYQKIEPETKNLNEQILPMKNSKPKANHSRNRFDKDRKKKNQLNIFSRIKQLFFTKRIRTVIPTETTVPLNPQDDLFRLAMISEGPPGTVAENEGLRAFILVDEFLIGRDKLICDLVLPEKSVGRLHARISRHGSHYFLEDLGSANGTTLDGKKLNKHQTQLLPDQCRLKFAERTFYFYVE
;
A
#
# COMPACT_ATOMS: atom_id res chain seq x y z
N MET A 1 -10.19 -9.09 29.33
CA MET A 1 -9.64 -10.44 29.06
C MET A 1 -8.94 -10.29 27.73
N ILE A 2 -7.59 -10.34 27.68
CA ILE A 2 -6.85 -9.97 26.46
C ILE A 2 -7.30 -10.89 25.32
N LYS A 3 -7.80 -10.30 24.23
CA LYS A 3 -8.28 -11.04 23.07
C LYS A 3 -7.14 -11.14 22.07
N TYR A 4 -6.75 -12.36 21.74
CA TYR A 4 -5.74 -12.63 20.72
C TYR A 4 -6.40 -13.16 19.45
N LEU A 5 -5.89 -12.69 18.31
CA LEU A 5 -6.03 -13.38 17.03
C LEU A 5 -4.97 -14.49 17.00
N GLN A 6 -5.41 -15.74 16.91
CA GLN A 6 -4.54 -16.90 16.79
C GLN A 6 -4.42 -17.28 15.31
N LEU A 7 -3.27 -17.01 14.72
CA LEU A 7 -2.90 -17.49 13.40
C LEU A 7 -2.26 -18.86 13.54
N LYS A 8 -2.86 -19.85 12.89
CA LYS A 8 -2.28 -21.19 12.79
C LYS A 8 -1.29 -21.19 11.63
N LEU A 9 -0.02 -21.35 11.96
CA LEU A 9 1.06 -21.40 10.99
C LEU A 9 1.27 -22.84 10.53
N SER A 10 1.56 -23.00 9.25
CA SER A 10 2.15 -24.25 8.72
C SER A 10 3.65 -24.26 9.05
N ASP A 11 4.37 -25.31 8.64
CA ASP A 11 5.85 -25.29 8.67
C ASP A 11 6.35 -24.22 7.69
N LEU A 12 6.36 -22.98 8.16
CA LEU A 12 6.88 -21.84 7.43
C LEU A 12 8.39 -21.82 7.65
N ASN A 13 9.14 -21.67 6.57
CA ASN A 13 10.55 -21.35 6.70
C ASN A 13 10.72 -19.90 7.20
N GLN A 14 11.93 -19.55 7.61
CA GLN A 14 12.23 -18.24 8.19
C GLN A 14 11.87 -17.06 7.26
N VAL A 15 11.99 -17.23 5.94
CA VAL A 15 11.62 -16.22 4.94
C VAL A 15 10.11 -16.03 4.86
N GLN A 16 9.35 -17.13 4.81
CA GLN A 16 7.89 -17.10 4.79
C GLN A 16 7.32 -16.53 6.10
N GLU A 17 7.97 -16.80 7.23
CA GLU A 17 7.63 -16.20 8.52
C GLU A 17 7.89 -14.69 8.53
N SER A 18 9.06 -14.23 8.08
CA SER A 18 9.38 -12.80 7.97
C SER A 18 8.39 -12.06 7.05
N ASN A 19 8.08 -12.64 5.89
CA ASN A 19 7.08 -12.09 4.96
C ASN A 19 5.68 -12.02 5.59
N LEU A 20 5.29 -13.03 6.38
CA LEU A 20 4.02 -13.03 7.10
C LEU A 20 3.97 -11.91 8.14
N LEU A 21 5.04 -11.73 8.92
CA LEU A 21 5.15 -10.67 9.91
C LEU A 21 5.09 -9.28 9.25
N HIS A 22 5.82 -9.09 8.15
CA HIS A 22 5.75 -7.85 7.37
C HIS A 22 4.34 -7.57 6.83
N LEU A 23 3.64 -8.59 6.33
CA LEU A 23 2.24 -8.44 5.90
C LEU A 23 1.30 -8.07 7.06
N ILE A 24 1.55 -8.58 8.26
CA ILE A 24 0.79 -8.22 9.46
C ILE A 24 1.06 -6.77 9.84
N GLU A 25 2.32 -6.34 9.81
CA GLU A 25 2.78 -4.98 10.07
C GLU A 25 2.22 -3.93 9.11
N LEU A 26 2.05 -4.27 7.83
CA LEU A 26 1.40 -3.37 6.86
C LEU A 26 -0.08 -3.15 7.15
N ASN A 27 -0.73 -4.12 7.80
CA ASN A 27 -2.19 -4.17 7.93
C ASN A 27 -2.70 -3.88 9.35
N LEU A 28 -1.84 -3.95 10.36
CA LEU A 28 -2.15 -3.67 11.76
C LEU A 28 -1.17 -2.64 12.33
N ASP A 29 -1.61 -1.90 13.34
CA ASP A 29 -0.71 -0.97 14.04
C ASP A 29 0.29 -1.74 14.90
N PHE A 30 1.56 -1.36 14.85
CA PHE A 30 2.69 -1.97 15.57
C PHE A 30 2.61 -1.90 17.10
N SER A 31 1.57 -1.27 17.66
CA SER A 31 1.32 -1.28 19.11
C SER A 31 0.78 -2.62 19.63
N LEU A 32 0.54 -3.59 18.74
CA LEU A 32 0.02 -4.90 19.09
C LEU A 32 1.18 -5.86 19.44
N GLU A 33 1.19 -6.33 20.69
CA GLU A 33 2.10 -7.40 21.11
C GLU A 33 1.85 -8.67 20.29
N GLN A 34 2.91 -9.21 19.69
CA GLN A 34 2.87 -10.46 18.96
C GLN A 34 3.61 -11.53 19.78
N ILE A 35 2.94 -12.66 20.03
CA ILE A 35 3.51 -13.76 20.82
C ILE A 35 3.51 -15.01 19.95
N LYS A 36 4.71 -15.52 19.66
CA LYS A 36 4.86 -16.84 19.02
C LYS A 36 4.76 -17.93 20.07
N ILE A 37 3.93 -18.92 19.81
CA ILE A 37 3.74 -20.07 20.70
C ILE A 37 3.88 -21.35 19.87
N PHE A 38 4.69 -22.27 20.36
CA PHE A 38 4.73 -23.64 19.85
C PHE A 38 3.87 -24.54 20.73
N ASP A 39 2.81 -25.11 20.15
CA ASP A 39 1.97 -26.10 20.82
C ASP A 39 2.55 -27.50 20.60
N GLN A 40 3.14 -28.04 21.67
CA GLN A 40 3.74 -29.37 21.67
C GLN A 40 2.72 -30.50 21.44
N GLN A 41 1.45 -30.33 21.86
CA GLN A 41 0.44 -31.38 21.71
C GLN A 41 -0.04 -31.50 20.28
N GLN A 42 -0.20 -30.37 19.59
CA GLN A 42 -0.64 -30.33 18.19
C GLN A 42 0.50 -30.29 17.18
N ASN A 43 1.74 -30.18 17.65
CA ASN A 43 2.96 -29.98 16.87
C ASN A 43 2.83 -28.81 15.88
N LYS A 44 2.37 -27.65 16.36
CA LYS A 44 2.05 -26.49 15.51
C LYS A 44 2.55 -25.18 16.09
N ASN A 45 2.97 -24.32 15.18
CA ASN A 45 3.30 -22.94 15.49
C ASN A 45 2.04 -22.08 15.41
N TYR A 46 1.88 -21.23 16.41
CA TYR A 46 0.83 -20.22 16.48
C TYR A 46 1.47 -18.85 16.61
N LEU A 47 0.93 -17.88 15.88
CA LEU A 47 1.19 -16.47 16.11
C LEU A 47 -0.04 -15.86 16.76
N LEU A 48 0.11 -15.42 18.00
CA LEU A 48 -0.92 -14.68 18.71
C LEU A 48 -0.68 -13.20 18.49
N ILE A 49 -1.65 -12.52 17.91
CA ILE A 49 -1.62 -11.08 17.73
C ILE A 49 -2.59 -10.49 18.76
N ASN A 50 -2.07 -9.73 19.71
CA ASN A 50 -2.90 -8.98 20.65
C ASN A 50 -3.80 -8.05 19.84
N VAL A 51 -5.09 -7.98 20.14
CA VAL A 51 -5.94 -6.95 19.57
C VAL A 51 -6.31 -5.99 20.71
N SER A 52 -5.76 -4.77 20.64
CA SER A 52 -6.07 -3.73 21.61
C SER A 52 -7.58 -3.50 21.71
N GLU A 53 -8.12 -3.48 22.93
CA GLU A 53 -9.55 -3.20 23.18
C GLU A 53 -9.98 -1.81 22.70
N GLN A 54 -9.03 -0.90 22.46
CA GLN A 54 -9.27 0.45 21.93
C GLN A 54 -9.54 0.47 20.42
N GLN A 55 -9.25 -0.61 19.70
CA GLN A 55 -9.54 -0.72 18.26
C GLN A 55 -10.93 -1.32 18.06
N LEU A 56 -11.81 -0.56 17.40
CA LEU A 56 -13.18 -0.99 17.11
C LEU A 56 -13.21 -1.88 15.86
N PHE A 57 -13.51 -3.16 16.08
CA PHE A 57 -13.89 -4.05 14.99
C PHE A 57 -15.21 -3.65 14.36
N LEU A 58 -15.35 -3.89 13.06
CA LEU A 58 -16.59 -3.68 12.33
C LEU A 58 -17.75 -4.43 13.01
N THR A 59 -17.55 -5.64 13.56
CA THR A 59 -18.59 -6.31 14.33
C THR A 59 -19.07 -5.55 15.56
N ASN A 60 -18.19 -4.87 16.28
CA ASN A 60 -18.58 -4.11 17.46
C ASN A 60 -19.48 -2.94 17.06
N ILE A 61 -19.12 -2.23 15.98
CA ILE A 61 -19.92 -1.14 15.40
C ILE A 61 -21.28 -1.68 14.92
N LEU A 62 -21.27 -2.81 14.20
CA LEU A 62 -22.48 -3.42 13.70
C LEU A 62 -23.40 -3.93 14.82
N LEU A 63 -22.87 -4.24 16.00
CA LEU A 63 -23.66 -4.66 17.16
C LEU A 63 -24.10 -3.48 18.05
N ASP A 64 -23.62 -2.26 17.79
CA ASP A 64 -24.01 -1.07 18.52
C ASP A 64 -25.50 -0.76 18.32
N ASN A 65 -26.22 -0.52 19.42
CA ASN A 65 -27.64 -0.15 19.41
C ASN A 65 -27.88 1.12 18.57
N GLN A 66 -26.99 2.10 18.64
CA GLN A 66 -27.12 3.32 17.84
C GLN A 66 -27.06 3.02 16.34
N PHE A 67 -26.23 2.05 15.93
CA PHE A 67 -26.14 1.61 14.55
C PHE A 67 -27.36 0.80 14.11
N GLN A 68 -27.87 -0.05 15.01
CA GLN A 68 -29.07 -0.84 14.74
C GLN A 68 -30.32 0.02 14.54
N GLU A 69 -30.39 1.19 15.17
CA GLU A 69 -31.55 2.09 15.10
C GLU A 69 -31.51 3.08 13.93
N ILE A 70 -30.40 3.19 13.18
CA ILE A 70 -30.32 4.13 12.03
C ILE A 70 -31.27 3.69 10.91
N SER A 71 -31.75 4.66 10.13
CA SER A 71 -32.54 4.39 8.93
C SER A 71 -31.80 3.50 7.91
N VAL A 72 -32.59 2.69 7.21
CA VAL A 72 -32.14 1.72 6.19
C VAL A 72 -31.24 2.37 5.14
N ILE A 73 -31.56 3.59 4.71
CA ILE A 73 -30.77 4.34 3.72
C ILE A 73 -29.33 4.57 4.21
N HIS A 74 -29.14 4.94 5.47
CA HIS A 74 -27.80 5.16 6.02
C HIS A 74 -27.04 3.85 6.20
N LYS A 75 -27.72 2.76 6.58
CA LYS A 75 -27.10 1.42 6.61
C LYS A 75 -26.62 1.00 5.24
N HIS A 76 -27.44 1.21 4.20
CA HIS A 76 -27.04 0.91 2.83
C HIS A 76 -25.83 1.73 2.38
N ARG A 77 -25.82 3.04 2.68
CA ARG A 77 -24.67 3.92 2.39
C ARG A 77 -23.42 3.43 3.11
N PHE A 78 -23.53 3.07 4.38
CA PHE A 78 -22.43 2.51 5.16
C PHE A 78 -21.83 1.26 4.51
N PHE A 79 -22.65 0.27 4.16
CA PHE A 79 -22.16 -0.97 3.54
C PHE A 79 -21.58 -0.76 2.14
N LEU A 80 -22.19 0.11 1.33
CA LEU A 80 -21.65 0.41 0.00
C LEU A 80 -20.32 1.16 0.09
N LYS A 81 -20.22 2.14 1.00
CA LYS A 81 -18.96 2.86 1.24
C LYS A 81 -17.88 1.92 1.78
N LEU A 82 -18.24 0.99 2.66
CA LEU A 82 -17.35 -0.07 3.13
C LEU A 82 -16.80 -0.91 1.97
N LEU A 83 -17.68 -1.37 1.06
CA LEU A 83 -17.26 -2.16 -0.09
C LEU A 83 -16.37 -1.35 -1.05
N MET A 84 -16.63 -0.06 -1.23
CA MET A 84 -15.78 0.81 -2.04
C MET A 84 -14.38 0.95 -1.44
N LEU A 85 -14.28 1.26 -0.14
CA LEU A 85 -13.00 1.37 0.56
C LEU A 85 -12.23 0.04 0.56
N LEU A 86 -12.94 -1.08 0.68
CA LEU A 86 -12.35 -2.40 0.54
C LEU A 86 -11.73 -2.58 -0.85
N THR A 87 -12.44 -2.20 -1.90
CA THR A 87 -11.96 -2.33 -3.27
C THR A 87 -10.79 -1.41 -3.58
N ASP A 88 -10.77 -0.19 -3.04
CA ASP A 88 -9.61 0.71 -3.11
C ASP A 88 -8.37 0.08 -2.45
N ASN A 89 -8.54 -0.55 -1.29
CA ASN A 89 -7.46 -1.30 -0.64
C ASN A 89 -7.01 -2.51 -1.49
N LEU A 90 -7.94 -3.25 -2.09
CA LEU A 90 -7.61 -4.40 -2.96
C LEU A 90 -6.88 -3.97 -4.23
N LEU A 91 -7.23 -2.82 -4.83
CA LEU A 91 -6.50 -2.21 -5.94
C LEU A 91 -5.07 -1.84 -5.53
N THR A 92 -4.91 -1.30 -4.32
CA THR A 92 -3.59 -0.98 -3.77
C THR A 92 -2.75 -2.26 -3.63
N LEU A 93 -3.33 -3.33 -3.08
CA LEU A 93 -2.65 -4.64 -2.99
C LEU A 93 -2.31 -5.21 -4.37
N GLN A 94 -3.20 -5.08 -5.36
CA GLN A 94 -2.92 -5.50 -6.74
C GLN A 94 -1.74 -4.73 -7.33
N SER A 95 -1.65 -3.41 -7.08
CA SER A 95 -0.52 -2.60 -7.55
C SER A 95 0.82 -3.03 -6.93
N LEU A 96 0.76 -3.60 -5.72
CA LEU A 96 1.89 -4.19 -5.00
C LEU A 96 2.08 -5.68 -5.33
N MET A 97 1.33 -6.23 -6.29
CA MET A 97 1.35 -7.64 -6.68
C MET A 97 1.04 -8.62 -5.53
N LEU A 98 0.30 -8.17 -4.51
CA LEU A 98 -0.12 -8.97 -3.36
C LEU A 98 -1.50 -9.57 -3.59
N LYS A 99 -1.61 -10.89 -3.44
CA LYS A 99 -2.88 -11.61 -3.56
C LYS A 99 -3.63 -11.63 -2.22
N PRO A 100 -4.84 -11.05 -2.13
CA PRO A 100 -5.60 -11.02 -0.90
C PRO A 100 -6.27 -12.37 -0.59
N ASN A 101 -6.18 -12.83 0.66
CA ASN A 101 -6.97 -13.98 1.11
C ASN A 101 -8.41 -13.54 1.42
N LEU A 102 -9.28 -13.69 0.43
CA LEU A 102 -10.69 -13.28 0.50
C LEU A 102 -11.48 -14.00 1.59
N GLN A 103 -11.00 -15.14 2.11
CA GLN A 103 -11.64 -15.84 3.22
C GLN A 103 -11.45 -15.13 4.56
N LEU A 104 -10.45 -14.24 4.66
CA LEU A 104 -10.10 -13.51 5.87
C LEU A 104 -10.69 -12.10 5.92
N ILE A 105 -11.40 -11.69 4.86
CA ILE A 105 -12.21 -10.47 4.84
C ILE A 105 -13.52 -10.78 5.57
N LYS A 106 -13.45 -10.83 6.90
CA LYS A 106 -14.56 -11.08 7.81
C LYS A 106 -14.86 -9.84 8.64
N PRO A 107 -16.12 -9.52 8.99
CA PRO A 107 -16.42 -8.35 9.81
C PRO A 107 -15.65 -8.29 11.13
N GLU A 108 -15.34 -9.44 11.73
CA GLU A 108 -14.60 -9.56 12.99
C GLU A 108 -13.10 -9.26 12.86
N LEU A 109 -12.59 -9.10 11.64
CA LEU A 109 -11.18 -8.90 11.31
C LEU A 109 -10.92 -7.55 10.62
N ILE A 110 -11.96 -6.75 10.41
CA ILE A 110 -11.88 -5.44 9.79
C ILE A 110 -11.96 -4.39 10.89
N ILE A 111 -10.92 -3.57 10.99
CA ILE A 111 -10.88 -2.39 11.84
C ILE A 111 -11.28 -1.20 10.97
N CYS A 112 -12.29 -0.46 11.42
CA CYS A 112 -12.79 0.70 10.70
C CYS A 112 -12.61 1.95 11.54
N TYR A 113 -12.12 3.03 10.93
CA TYR A 113 -12.18 4.36 11.50
C TYR A 113 -13.43 5.04 10.95
N HIS A 114 -14.29 5.51 11.84
CA HIS A 114 -15.52 6.18 11.48
C HIS A 114 -15.72 7.45 12.30
N GLN A 115 -16.30 8.46 11.67
CA GLN A 115 -16.90 9.59 12.37
C GLN A 115 -18.41 9.49 12.19
N LYS A 116 -19.14 9.36 13.30
CA LYS A 116 -20.59 9.07 13.31
C LYS A 116 -20.90 7.75 12.57
N PHE A 117 -21.41 7.83 11.34
CA PHE A 117 -21.86 6.69 10.52
C PHE A 117 -21.19 6.62 9.15
N GLU A 118 -20.12 7.38 8.93
CA GLU A 118 -19.32 7.29 7.72
C GLU A 118 -17.98 6.63 8.03
N ILE A 119 -17.65 5.60 7.26
CA ILE A 119 -16.35 4.93 7.31
C ILE A 119 -15.40 5.74 6.44
N GLU A 120 -14.29 6.17 7.03
CA GLU A 120 -13.25 6.93 6.32
C GLU A 120 -12.13 6.02 5.84
N LYS A 121 -11.74 5.06 6.68
CA LYS A 121 -10.62 4.16 6.43
C LYS A 121 -10.89 2.80 7.03
N ILE A 122 -10.39 1.76 6.35
CA ILE A 122 -10.39 0.41 6.88
C ILE A 122 -8.98 -0.15 6.94
N LYS A 123 -8.72 -0.98 7.94
CA LYS A 123 -7.56 -1.85 8.08
C LYS A 123 -8.06 -3.28 8.21
N TRP A 124 -7.44 -4.21 7.50
CA TRP A 124 -7.81 -5.62 7.55
C TRP A 124 -6.58 -6.48 7.22
N LEU A 125 -6.56 -7.71 7.69
CA LEU A 125 -5.40 -8.59 7.58
C LEU A 125 -5.29 -9.27 6.22
N THR A 126 -4.29 -8.87 5.44
CA THR A 126 -3.89 -9.61 4.24
C THR A 126 -2.91 -10.71 4.64
N LEU A 127 -3.34 -11.97 4.60
CA LEU A 127 -2.47 -13.12 4.87
C LEU A 127 -2.38 -14.05 3.66
N PRO A 128 -1.35 -14.91 3.60
CA PRO A 128 -1.27 -16.01 2.64
C PRO A 128 -2.51 -16.92 2.66
N GLU A 129 -2.77 -17.60 1.55
CA GLU A 129 -3.94 -18.48 1.37
C GLU A 129 -3.97 -19.67 2.34
N ASN A 130 -2.79 -20.15 2.76
CA ASN A 130 -2.64 -21.28 3.69
C ASN A 130 -2.80 -20.90 5.16
N CYS A 131 -2.91 -19.61 5.50
CA CYS A 131 -3.08 -19.15 6.88
C CYS A 131 -4.53 -19.30 7.33
N MET A 132 -4.71 -19.88 8.52
CA MET A 132 -6.02 -20.01 9.17
C MET A 132 -6.07 -19.15 10.43
N ILE A 133 -7.15 -18.38 10.58
CA ILE A 133 -7.37 -17.50 11.73
C ILE A 133 -8.42 -18.11 12.66
N ASN A 134 -8.05 -18.28 13.92
CA ASN A 134 -8.96 -18.57 15.02
C ASN A 134 -8.97 -17.40 16.00
N GLN A 135 -10.15 -17.00 16.48
CA GLN A 135 -10.26 -16.03 17.58
C GLN A 135 -10.52 -16.79 18.89
N THR A 136 -9.66 -16.59 19.89
CA THR A 136 -9.94 -17.10 21.23
C THR A 136 -10.96 -16.17 21.89
N GLY A 137 -12.22 -16.60 21.97
CA GLY A 137 -13.26 -15.90 22.74
C GLY A 137 -14.51 -15.44 21.96
N ALA A 138 -14.67 -15.78 20.69
CA ALA A 138 -15.95 -15.61 20.01
C ALA A 138 -16.93 -16.70 20.49
N GLY A 139 -18.08 -16.30 21.05
CA GLY A 139 -19.14 -17.21 21.46
C GLY A 139 -19.51 -18.20 20.35
N LYS A 140 -19.81 -19.44 20.75
CA LYS A 140 -19.93 -20.67 19.95
C LYS A 140 -20.80 -20.70 18.68
N ASN A 141 -21.34 -19.59 18.15
CA ASN A 141 -22.47 -19.65 17.20
C ASN A 141 -22.40 -18.83 15.90
N ASN A 142 -21.23 -18.44 15.39
CA ASN A 142 -21.17 -17.99 13.99
C ASN A 142 -20.10 -18.78 13.24
N GLN A 143 -20.55 -19.67 12.33
CA GLN A 143 -19.73 -20.06 11.19
C GLN A 143 -19.27 -18.75 10.52
N ALA A 144 -17.99 -18.42 10.65
CA ALA A 144 -17.46 -17.14 10.25
C ALA A 144 -17.51 -17.02 8.72
N ILE A 145 -18.60 -16.45 8.20
CA ILE A 145 -18.82 -16.15 6.79
C ILE A 145 -18.02 -14.90 6.40
N ASN A 146 -17.65 -14.79 5.12
CA ASN A 146 -16.95 -13.60 4.64
C ASN A 146 -17.88 -12.37 4.61
N LEU A 147 -17.30 -11.17 4.45
CA LEU A 147 -18.02 -9.91 4.49
C LEU A 147 -19.18 -9.85 3.50
N TRP A 148 -19.00 -10.34 2.26
CA TRP A 148 -20.06 -10.32 1.25
C TRP A 148 -21.24 -11.20 1.61
N GLN A 149 -20.97 -12.41 2.09
CA GLN A 149 -21.99 -13.32 2.60
C GLN A 149 -22.71 -12.71 3.81
N TYR A 150 -21.97 -12.03 4.69
CA TYR A 150 -22.53 -11.32 5.83
C TYR A 150 -23.50 -10.21 5.39
N ILE A 151 -23.07 -9.33 4.48
CA ILE A 151 -23.91 -8.24 3.94
C ILE A 151 -25.14 -8.84 3.25
N ALA A 152 -24.97 -9.85 2.41
CA ALA A 152 -26.08 -10.52 1.73
C ALA A 152 -27.12 -11.14 2.69
N LYS A 153 -26.70 -11.57 3.89
CA LYS A 153 -27.57 -12.13 4.92
C LYS A 153 -28.25 -11.06 5.76
N LYS A 154 -27.57 -9.95 6.07
CA LYS A 154 -28.07 -8.88 6.94
C LYS A 154 -28.86 -7.81 6.20
N GLU A 155 -28.49 -7.49 4.97
CA GLU A 155 -29.11 -6.46 4.13
C GLU A 155 -29.57 -7.08 2.80
N PRO A 156 -30.78 -7.67 2.76
CA PRO A 156 -31.26 -8.41 1.60
C PRO A 156 -31.39 -7.55 0.33
N GLU A 157 -31.64 -6.24 0.45
CA GLU A 157 -31.67 -5.33 -0.70
C GLU A 157 -30.29 -5.16 -1.36
N LEU A 158 -29.22 -5.22 -0.55
CA LEU A 158 -27.84 -5.19 -1.04
C LEU A 158 -27.30 -6.57 -1.43
N LYS A 159 -28.09 -7.64 -1.31
CA LYS A 159 -27.65 -9.00 -1.67
C LYS A 159 -27.13 -9.07 -3.10
N LYS A 160 -27.88 -8.54 -4.07
CA LYS A 160 -27.45 -8.55 -5.48
C LYS A 160 -26.17 -7.73 -5.69
N ALA A 161 -26.08 -6.58 -5.03
CA ALA A 161 -24.93 -5.69 -5.13
C ALA A 161 -23.67 -6.36 -4.56
N SER A 162 -23.77 -6.92 -3.34
CA SER A 162 -22.67 -7.61 -2.66
C SER A 162 -22.23 -8.88 -3.39
N THR A 163 -23.15 -9.70 -3.92
CA THR A 163 -22.77 -10.89 -4.69
C THR A 163 -22.10 -10.55 -6.01
N THR A 164 -22.63 -9.56 -6.74
CA THR A 164 -22.04 -9.11 -8.01
C THR A 164 -20.65 -8.54 -7.78
N HIS A 165 -20.50 -7.72 -6.75
CA HIS A 165 -19.22 -7.18 -6.33
C HIS A 165 -18.22 -8.30 -6.02
N TYR A 166 -18.60 -9.30 -5.23
CA TYR A 166 -17.74 -10.42 -4.90
C TYR A 166 -17.23 -11.19 -6.13
N GLU A 167 -18.08 -11.39 -7.14
CA GLU A 167 -17.68 -12.04 -8.40
C GLU A 167 -16.66 -11.21 -9.19
N PHE A 168 -16.81 -9.88 -9.23
CA PHE A 168 -15.77 -9.02 -9.81
C PHE A 168 -14.43 -9.14 -9.07
N ILE A 169 -14.46 -9.16 -7.73
CA ILE A 169 -13.25 -9.32 -6.91
C ILE A 169 -12.56 -10.66 -7.19
N LYS A 170 -13.31 -11.77 -7.31
CA LYS A 170 -12.75 -13.08 -7.68
C LYS A 170 -12.06 -13.07 -9.05
N GLN A 171 -12.58 -12.31 -9.99
CA GLN A 171 -12.05 -12.19 -11.36
C GLN A 171 -10.98 -11.09 -11.49
N ALA A 172 -10.58 -10.44 -10.38
CA ALA A 172 -9.65 -9.31 -10.36
C ALA A 172 -10.09 -8.09 -11.20
N HIS A 173 -11.40 -7.93 -11.42
CA HIS A 173 -12.02 -6.79 -12.13
C HIS A 173 -12.37 -5.66 -11.15
N TYR A 174 -11.36 -5.12 -10.47
CA TYR A 174 -11.58 -4.19 -9.35
C TYR A 174 -12.10 -2.80 -9.80
N GLN A 175 -11.67 -2.32 -10.97
CA GLN A 175 -12.12 -1.02 -11.49
C GLN A 175 -13.61 -1.06 -11.88
N GLU A 176 -14.03 -2.16 -12.51
CA GLU A 176 -15.42 -2.43 -12.84
C GLU A 176 -16.28 -2.58 -11.57
N ALA A 177 -15.72 -3.23 -10.54
CA ALA A 177 -16.37 -3.35 -9.24
C ALA A 177 -16.64 -1.97 -8.59
N LEU A 178 -15.66 -1.06 -8.60
CA LEU A 178 -15.83 0.31 -8.10
C LEU A 178 -16.87 1.08 -8.91
N TYR A 179 -16.78 1.04 -10.23
CA TYR A 179 -17.75 1.70 -11.11
C TYR A 179 -19.18 1.21 -10.83
N TYR A 180 -19.35 -0.10 -10.67
CA TYR A 180 -20.63 -0.71 -10.31
C TYR A 180 -21.16 -0.19 -8.96
N LEU A 181 -20.33 -0.16 -7.92
CA LEU A 181 -20.73 0.35 -6.60
C LEU A 181 -21.07 1.83 -6.62
N HIS A 182 -20.27 2.67 -7.29
CA HIS A 182 -20.53 4.10 -7.42
C HIS A 182 -21.90 4.38 -8.03
N ASN A 183 -22.28 3.64 -9.08
CA ASN A 183 -23.60 3.78 -9.70
C ASN A 183 -24.76 3.43 -8.75
N ILE A 184 -24.57 2.44 -7.87
CA ILE A 184 -25.58 2.07 -6.88
C ILE A 184 -25.63 3.13 -5.77
N TYR A 185 -24.46 3.56 -5.30
CA TYR A 185 -24.32 4.59 -4.28
C TYR A 185 -25.01 5.91 -4.69
N GLN A 186 -24.80 6.35 -5.93
CA GLN A 186 -25.45 7.55 -6.49
C GLN A 186 -26.97 7.40 -6.60
N LYS A 187 -27.49 6.20 -6.89
CA LYS A 187 -28.95 5.96 -6.95
C LYS A 187 -29.62 6.00 -5.58
N ILE A 188 -28.85 5.91 -4.50
CA ILE A 188 -29.32 6.00 -3.12
C ILE A 188 -29.31 7.47 -2.62
N GLU A 189 -28.79 8.43 -3.42
CA GLU A 189 -28.99 9.86 -3.17
C GLU A 189 -30.41 10.29 -3.57
N PRO A 190 -31.25 10.78 -2.64
CA PRO A 190 -32.33 11.67 -3.04
C PRO A 190 -31.73 13.04 -3.38
N GLU A 191 -32.20 13.62 -4.48
CA GLU A 191 -31.95 14.96 -5.01
C GLU A 191 -31.50 16.03 -3.97
N THR A 192 -30.19 16.22 -3.81
CA THR A 192 -29.61 17.48 -3.29
C THR A 192 -28.57 18.03 -4.26
N LYS A 193 -28.97 18.20 -5.52
CA LYS A 193 -28.29 19.09 -6.47
C LYS A 193 -29.18 20.29 -6.76
N ASN A 194 -29.32 21.16 -5.76
CA ASN A 194 -29.76 22.54 -5.96
C ASN A 194 -29.32 23.35 -4.76
N LEU A 195 -28.04 23.75 -4.76
CA LEU A 195 -27.49 24.94 -4.13
C LEU A 195 -25.96 24.81 -4.20
N ASN A 196 -25.32 25.84 -4.77
CA ASN A 196 -23.87 26.07 -4.83
C ASN A 196 -23.14 25.44 -6.01
N GLU A 197 -23.35 26.02 -7.20
CA GLU A 197 -22.25 26.36 -8.12
C GLU A 197 -22.71 27.43 -9.14
N GLN A 198 -23.21 28.54 -8.60
CA GLN A 198 -22.94 29.86 -9.18
C GLN A 198 -22.12 30.60 -8.13
N ILE A 199 -20.81 30.66 -8.31
CA ILE A 199 -19.91 31.80 -8.04
C ILE A 199 -18.54 31.39 -8.63
N LEU A 200 -18.31 31.79 -9.87
CA LEU A 200 -16.97 32.17 -10.34
C LEU A 200 -16.70 33.61 -9.87
N PRO A 201 -15.49 33.97 -9.43
CA PRO A 201 -15.07 35.36 -9.49
C PRO A 201 -14.58 35.68 -10.91
N MET A 202 -15.35 36.51 -11.61
CA MET A 202 -14.93 37.20 -12.83
C MET A 202 -13.83 38.23 -12.52
N LYS A 203 -12.79 38.25 -13.37
CA LYS A 203 -11.89 39.40 -13.54
C LYS A 203 -12.63 40.55 -14.22
N ASN A 204 -12.54 41.72 -13.59
CA ASN A 204 -12.49 43.09 -14.11
C ASN A 204 -13.49 43.56 -15.19
N SER A 205 -14.52 44.24 -14.69
CA SER A 205 -14.95 45.61 -15.05
C SER A 205 -14.92 46.11 -16.51
N LYS A 206 -16.16 46.33 -17.00
CA LYS A 206 -16.72 47.56 -17.64
C LYS A 206 -16.43 47.84 -19.15
N PRO A 207 -17.30 48.61 -19.84
CA PRO A 207 -18.72 48.31 -20.11
C PRO A 207 -19.16 48.67 -21.56
N LYS A 208 -20.35 48.19 -22.00
CA LYS A 208 -21.49 49.01 -22.49
C LYS A 208 -22.36 48.34 -23.55
N ALA A 209 -23.66 48.59 -23.34
CA ALA A 209 -24.72 48.88 -24.31
C ALA A 209 -25.44 47.73 -25.02
N ASN A 210 -26.69 47.57 -24.55
CA ASN A 210 -27.95 47.67 -25.30
C ASN A 210 -28.52 46.46 -26.03
N HIS A 211 -29.78 46.18 -25.62
CA HIS A 211 -30.94 45.80 -26.43
C HIS A 211 -30.85 44.48 -27.23
N SER A 212 -31.82 43.57 -27.24
CA SER A 212 -33.24 43.67 -26.92
C SER A 212 -33.90 42.29 -27.00
N ARG A 213 -34.99 42.15 -26.23
CA ARG A 213 -36.28 41.51 -26.57
C ARG A 213 -36.34 40.02 -26.99
N ASN A 214 -36.98 39.29 -26.08
CA ASN A 214 -38.23 38.52 -26.23
C ASN A 214 -38.37 37.49 -27.35
N ARG A 215 -38.66 36.25 -26.98
CA ARG A 215 -40.01 35.60 -27.02
C ARG A 215 -39.88 34.16 -26.47
N PHE A 216 -40.72 33.77 -25.50
CA PHE A 216 -41.89 32.87 -25.65
C PHE A 216 -41.57 31.62 -26.52
N ASP A 217 -41.83 30.37 -26.13
CA ASP A 217 -42.86 29.84 -25.25
C ASP A 217 -42.52 28.38 -24.84
N LYS A 218 -43.31 27.93 -23.87
CA LYS A 218 -43.46 26.67 -23.14
C LYS A 218 -43.35 25.32 -23.87
N ASP A 219 -43.01 24.32 -23.04
CA ASP A 219 -43.65 23.00 -22.86
C ASP A 219 -43.91 22.09 -24.07
N ARG A 220 -43.86 20.75 -24.01
CA ARG A 220 -43.35 19.70 -23.10
C ARG A 220 -43.66 18.39 -23.84
N LYS A 221 -42.78 17.38 -23.68
CA LYS A 221 -43.07 15.92 -23.64
C LYS A 221 -43.62 15.30 -24.97
N LYS A 222 -43.14 14.17 -25.51
CA LYS A 222 -42.70 12.90 -24.89
C LYS A 222 -42.38 11.89 -26.03
N LYS A 223 -41.66 10.81 -25.68
CA LYS A 223 -41.33 9.57 -26.45
C LYS A 223 -40.16 9.75 -27.43
N ASN A 224 -39.18 8.85 -27.56
CA ASN A 224 -39.02 7.48 -27.07
C ASN A 224 -37.52 7.13 -27.03
N GLN A 225 -37.17 6.24 -26.09
CA GLN A 225 -36.24 5.11 -26.17
C GLN A 225 -35.05 5.12 -27.17
N LEU A 226 -33.89 4.73 -26.61
CA LEU A 226 -32.80 3.97 -27.24
C LEU A 226 -32.03 4.65 -28.39
N ASN A 227 -30.84 5.20 -28.06
CA ASN A 227 -29.60 5.07 -28.86
C ASN A 227 -28.50 6.01 -28.32
N ILE A 228 -27.65 5.56 -27.39
CA ILE A 228 -26.41 6.29 -27.03
C ILE A 228 -25.16 5.37 -27.04
N PHE A 229 -25.30 4.07 -27.31
CA PHE A 229 -24.14 3.17 -27.42
C PHE A 229 -23.37 3.23 -28.75
N SER A 230 -23.63 4.21 -29.63
CA SER A 230 -22.92 4.36 -30.90
C SER A 230 -21.99 5.57 -31.00
N ARG A 231 -21.65 6.27 -29.90
CA ARG A 231 -20.87 7.52 -30.00
C ARG A 231 -19.67 7.74 -29.08
N ILE A 232 -19.11 6.69 -28.48
CA ILE A 232 -17.84 6.81 -27.71
C ILE A 232 -16.78 5.84 -28.26
N LYS A 233 -16.51 5.93 -29.57
CA LYS A 233 -15.38 5.23 -30.23
C LYS A 233 -14.41 6.19 -30.93
N GLN A 234 -14.45 7.49 -30.62
CA GLN A 234 -13.71 8.54 -31.31
C GLN A 234 -12.96 9.51 -30.38
N LEU A 235 -12.40 9.02 -29.27
CA LEU A 235 -11.43 9.76 -28.48
C LEU A 235 -10.13 8.98 -28.23
N PHE A 236 -9.75 8.13 -29.19
CA PHE A 236 -8.39 7.61 -29.30
C PHE A 236 -7.69 8.29 -30.49
N PHE A 237 -6.47 8.76 -30.25
CA PHE A 237 -5.53 9.50 -31.14
C PHE A 237 -5.81 11.01 -31.24
N THR A 238 -4.94 11.92 -30.79
CA THR A 238 -3.49 12.12 -31.04
C THR A 238 -2.89 12.95 -29.88
N LYS A 239 -1.64 12.84 -29.43
CA LYS A 239 -0.37 13.10 -30.15
C LYS A 239 0.80 12.50 -29.37
N ARG A 240 1.68 11.80 -30.08
CA ARG A 240 2.99 11.28 -29.63
C ARG A 240 3.89 12.44 -29.17
N ILE A 241 4.34 12.40 -27.92
CA ILE A 241 5.65 12.92 -27.53
C ILE A 241 6.52 11.68 -27.29
N ARG A 242 7.49 11.45 -28.18
CA ARG A 242 8.60 10.52 -27.91
C ARG A 242 9.58 11.26 -27.01
N THR A 243 9.31 11.25 -25.71
CA THR A 243 10.39 11.27 -24.74
C THR A 243 10.78 9.81 -24.56
N VAL A 244 11.96 9.43 -25.04
CA VAL A 244 12.62 8.22 -24.53
C VAL A 244 13.02 8.57 -23.11
N ILE A 245 12.05 8.48 -22.20
CA ILE A 245 12.30 8.31 -20.78
C ILE A 245 12.83 6.88 -20.72
N PRO A 246 14.02 6.62 -20.17
CA PRO A 246 14.37 5.24 -19.83
C PRO A 246 13.21 4.74 -18.97
N THR A 247 12.51 3.69 -19.43
CA THR A 247 11.45 3.08 -18.64
C THR A 247 12.13 2.46 -17.43
N GLU A 248 12.27 3.24 -16.36
CA GLU A 248 12.49 2.67 -15.04
C GLU A 248 11.28 1.81 -14.76
N THR A 249 11.49 0.51 -14.97
CA THR A 249 10.48 -0.50 -14.77
C THR A 249 10.60 -0.83 -13.29
N THR A 250 9.62 -0.42 -12.49
CA THR A 250 9.58 -0.82 -11.08
C THR A 250 9.29 -2.32 -11.02
N VAL A 251 10.35 -3.11 -10.84
CA VAL A 251 10.25 -4.55 -10.62
C VAL A 251 10.08 -4.77 -9.12
N PRO A 252 9.06 -5.54 -8.67
CA PRO A 252 8.95 -5.91 -7.26
C PRO A 252 10.20 -6.68 -6.84
N LEU A 253 10.84 -6.24 -5.75
CA LEU A 253 12.01 -6.92 -5.21
C LEU A 253 11.59 -8.32 -4.72
N ASN A 254 12.20 -9.39 -5.25
CA ASN A 254 11.91 -10.78 -4.88
C ASN A 254 12.96 -11.29 -3.88
N PRO A 255 12.73 -11.25 -2.55
CA PRO A 255 13.74 -11.60 -1.54
C PRO A 255 14.24 -13.06 -1.58
N GLN A 256 13.65 -13.93 -2.41
CA GLN A 256 14.10 -15.32 -2.62
C GLN A 256 15.06 -15.49 -3.78
N ASP A 257 15.15 -14.51 -4.68
CA ASP A 257 16.26 -14.46 -5.62
C ASP A 257 17.48 -13.95 -4.85
N ASP A 258 18.61 -14.65 -4.97
CA ASP A 258 19.93 -14.25 -4.44
C ASP A 258 20.27 -12.76 -4.79
N LEU A 259 19.61 -12.24 -5.83
CA LEU A 259 19.52 -10.86 -6.30
C LEU A 259 18.96 -9.80 -5.33
N PHE A 260 18.48 -10.12 -4.13
CA PHE A 260 17.78 -9.13 -3.26
C PHE A 260 18.31 -8.95 -1.85
N ARG A 261 19.51 -9.45 -1.60
CA ARG A 261 20.33 -9.07 -0.45
C ARG A 261 20.42 -7.55 -0.33
N LEU A 262 19.94 -6.97 0.78
CA LEU A 262 19.94 -5.53 1.01
C LEU A 262 21.28 -5.13 1.59
N ALA A 263 22.07 -4.36 0.83
CA ALA A 263 23.31 -3.83 1.33
C ALA A 263 23.11 -2.50 2.04
N MET A 264 23.84 -2.31 3.13
CA MET A 264 23.92 -1.05 3.86
C MET A 264 25.38 -0.69 4.11
N ILE A 265 25.64 0.62 4.20
CA ILE A 265 26.88 1.16 4.75
C ILE A 265 26.57 2.00 5.99
N SER A 266 27.33 1.79 7.06
CA SER A 266 27.24 2.55 8.31
C SER A 266 28.59 3.09 8.76
N GLU A 267 28.59 4.23 9.44
CA GLU A 267 29.76 4.70 10.18
C GLU A 267 29.82 4.06 11.55
N GLY A 268 30.89 3.31 11.81
CA GLY A 268 30.99 2.49 13.01
C GLY A 268 30.56 1.04 12.76
N PRO A 269 31.15 0.05 13.46
CA PRO A 269 30.83 -1.35 13.24
C PRO A 269 29.37 -1.69 13.56
N PRO A 270 28.79 -2.73 12.93
CA PRO A 270 27.45 -3.20 13.22
C PRO A 270 27.22 -3.50 14.72
N GLY A 271 26.09 -3.06 15.26
CA GLY A 271 25.69 -3.26 16.65
C GLY A 271 26.40 -2.35 17.66
N THR A 272 27.15 -1.34 17.21
CA THR A 272 27.84 -0.39 18.09
C THR A 272 27.07 0.91 18.26
N VAL A 273 27.38 1.66 19.31
CA VAL A 273 26.83 3.03 19.51
C VAL A 273 27.19 3.94 18.33
N ALA A 274 28.40 3.78 17.79
CA ALA A 274 28.88 4.56 16.64
C ALA A 274 28.01 4.36 15.40
N GLU A 275 27.53 3.12 15.14
CA GLU A 275 26.61 2.85 14.02
C GLU A 275 25.28 3.61 14.17
N ASN A 276 24.73 3.68 15.39
CA ASN A 276 23.45 4.35 15.64
C ASN A 276 23.56 5.88 15.57
N GLU A 277 24.72 6.44 15.93
CA GLU A 277 24.96 7.89 15.93
C GLU A 277 25.56 8.40 14.61
N GLY A 278 26.14 7.50 13.80
CA GLY A 278 26.84 7.81 12.56
C GLY A 278 25.95 7.84 11.32
N LEU A 279 26.55 8.18 10.16
CA LEU A 279 25.83 8.11 8.89
C LEU A 279 25.50 6.67 8.50
N ARG A 280 24.29 6.45 8.01
CA ARG A 280 23.82 5.17 7.47
C ARG A 280 23.15 5.40 6.11
N ALA A 281 23.42 4.52 5.16
CA ALA A 281 22.80 4.55 3.85
C ALA A 281 22.53 3.14 3.32
N PHE A 282 21.31 2.93 2.80
CA PHE A 282 20.92 1.70 2.11
C PHE A 282 21.23 1.81 0.62
N ILE A 283 21.71 0.71 0.04
CA ILE A 283 22.07 0.61 -1.38
C ILE A 283 20.87 0.03 -2.13
N LEU A 284 20.00 0.91 -2.64
CA LEU A 284 18.72 0.56 -3.27
C LEU A 284 18.74 0.58 -4.81
N VAL A 285 19.87 0.95 -5.41
CA VAL A 285 20.07 1.09 -6.86
C VAL A 285 21.24 0.22 -7.32
N ASP A 286 21.25 -0.14 -8.61
CA ASP A 286 22.31 -0.99 -9.17
C ASP A 286 23.66 -0.27 -9.25
N GLU A 287 23.68 1.06 -9.37
CA GLU A 287 24.88 1.89 -9.29
C GLU A 287 24.70 2.95 -8.21
N PHE A 288 25.33 2.74 -7.05
CA PHE A 288 25.27 3.64 -5.92
C PHE A 288 26.53 4.52 -5.87
N LEU A 289 26.34 5.81 -6.10
CA LEU A 289 27.40 6.79 -6.25
C LEU A 289 27.71 7.48 -4.93
N ILE A 290 29.01 7.54 -4.60
CA ILE A 290 29.52 8.13 -3.37
C ILE A 290 30.44 9.28 -3.74
N GLY A 291 30.21 10.45 -3.15
CA GLY A 291 31.01 11.62 -3.44
C GLY A 291 30.50 12.88 -2.76
N ARG A 292 31.13 14.01 -3.09
CA ARG A 292 30.79 15.31 -2.49
C ARG A 292 29.67 16.05 -3.22
N ASP A 293 29.39 15.69 -4.47
CA ASP A 293 28.42 16.41 -5.29
C ASP A 293 26.98 15.96 -5.02
N LYS A 294 26.19 16.88 -4.45
CA LYS A 294 24.80 16.65 -4.03
C LYS A 294 23.81 16.39 -5.17
N LEU A 295 24.14 16.79 -6.39
CA LEU A 295 23.22 16.66 -7.53
C LEU A 295 23.28 15.28 -8.18
N ILE A 296 24.36 14.54 -7.94
CA ILE A 296 24.65 13.28 -8.65
C ILE A 296 24.95 12.09 -7.74
N CYS A 297 25.36 12.31 -6.48
CA CYS A 297 25.72 11.21 -5.58
C CYS A 297 24.54 10.80 -4.68
N ASP A 298 24.39 9.49 -4.47
CA ASP A 298 23.41 8.92 -3.55
C ASP A 298 23.86 9.07 -2.09
N LEU A 299 25.15 8.80 -1.81
CA LEU A 299 25.78 9.14 -0.54
C LEU A 299 26.64 10.40 -0.70
N VAL A 300 26.17 11.48 -0.10
CA VAL A 300 26.87 12.77 -0.10
C VAL A 300 27.79 12.88 1.11
N LEU A 301 29.10 12.95 0.85
CA LEU A 301 30.14 13.23 1.84
C LEU A 301 30.72 14.64 1.58
N PRO A 302 30.36 15.66 2.40
CA PRO A 302 30.63 17.06 2.09
C PRO A 302 32.10 17.49 2.17
N GLU A 303 32.99 16.63 2.67
CA GLU A 303 34.39 16.94 2.97
C GLU A 303 35.23 17.16 1.71
N LYS A 304 36.08 18.19 1.72
CA LYS A 304 36.94 18.54 0.57
C LYS A 304 37.91 17.42 0.17
N SER A 305 38.23 16.51 1.08
CA SER A 305 39.06 15.33 0.82
C SER A 305 38.33 14.28 -0.02
N VAL A 306 37.01 14.35 -0.15
CA VAL A 306 36.22 13.48 -1.00
C VAL A 306 36.05 14.12 -2.39
N GLY A 307 36.35 13.34 -3.44
CA GLY A 307 36.10 13.74 -4.83
C GLY A 307 34.63 14.07 -5.09
N ARG A 308 34.34 14.84 -6.15
CA ARG A 308 32.95 15.15 -6.54
C ARG A 308 32.16 13.87 -6.81
N LEU A 309 32.79 12.97 -7.56
CA LEU A 309 32.41 11.58 -7.76
C LEU A 309 33.61 10.74 -7.30
N HIS A 310 33.50 10.05 -6.16
CA HIS A 310 34.65 9.44 -5.49
C HIS A 310 34.74 7.94 -5.76
N ALA A 311 33.65 7.23 -5.51
CA ALA A 311 33.56 5.78 -5.66
C ALA A 311 32.15 5.39 -6.09
N ARG A 312 32.04 4.17 -6.62
CA ARG A 312 30.77 3.54 -6.95
C ARG A 312 30.72 2.16 -6.31
N ILE A 313 29.57 1.84 -5.74
CA ILE A 313 29.20 0.46 -5.43
C ILE A 313 28.25 0.01 -6.53
N SER A 314 28.63 -1.01 -7.29
CA SER A 314 27.76 -1.61 -8.31
C SER A 314 27.23 -2.96 -7.86
N ARG A 315 26.00 -3.26 -8.27
CA ARG A 315 25.35 -4.55 -8.01
C ARG A 315 25.30 -5.36 -9.31
N HIS A 316 25.79 -6.59 -9.25
CA HIS A 316 25.61 -7.56 -10.33
C HIS A 316 25.11 -8.88 -9.74
N GLY A 317 23.83 -9.18 -9.92
CA GLY A 317 23.25 -10.35 -9.29
C GLY A 317 23.14 -10.18 -7.77
N SER A 318 23.60 -11.20 -7.06
CA SER A 318 23.73 -11.23 -5.59
C SER A 318 25.00 -10.58 -5.04
N HIS A 319 25.89 -10.11 -5.92
CA HIS A 319 27.21 -9.62 -5.53
C HIS A 319 27.31 -8.11 -5.68
N TYR A 320 28.01 -7.51 -4.72
CA TYR A 320 28.36 -6.11 -4.74
C TYR A 320 29.83 -5.95 -5.15
N PHE A 321 30.13 -4.86 -5.84
CA PHE A 321 31.46 -4.53 -6.27
C PHE A 321 31.75 -3.08 -5.95
N LEU A 322 33.01 -2.80 -5.61
CA LEU A 322 33.50 -1.47 -5.29
C LEU A 322 34.51 -1.01 -6.34
N GLU A 323 34.36 0.23 -6.79
CA GLU A 323 35.27 0.86 -7.74
C GLU A 323 35.60 2.29 -7.28
N ASP A 324 36.90 2.63 -7.29
CA ASP A 324 37.35 4.02 -7.13
C ASP A 324 37.25 4.76 -8.48
N LEU A 325 36.50 5.86 -8.53
CA LEU A 325 36.22 6.61 -9.76
C LEU A 325 37.28 7.68 -10.08
N GLY A 326 38.54 7.41 -9.70
CA GLY A 326 39.66 8.29 -9.96
C GLY A 326 39.91 9.31 -8.84
N SER A 327 39.50 9.01 -7.62
CA SER A 327 39.55 9.93 -6.49
C SER A 327 40.98 10.39 -6.17
N ALA A 328 41.14 11.59 -5.62
CA ALA A 328 42.46 12.14 -5.29
C ALA A 328 43.10 11.40 -4.10
N ASN A 329 42.32 11.14 -3.06
CA ASN A 329 42.81 10.52 -1.82
C ASN A 329 42.68 8.99 -1.83
N GLY A 330 41.89 8.42 -2.74
CA GLY A 330 41.72 6.99 -2.91
C GLY A 330 40.64 6.39 -2.02
N THR A 331 40.21 5.21 -2.44
CA THR A 331 39.31 4.31 -1.72
C THR A 331 40.09 3.10 -1.19
N THR A 332 39.79 2.63 0.01
CA THR A 332 40.38 1.39 0.57
C THR A 332 39.32 0.39 1.00
N LEU A 333 39.58 -0.89 0.76
CA LEU A 333 38.81 -2.05 1.23
C LEU A 333 39.66 -2.85 2.22
N ASP A 334 39.20 -2.98 3.47
CA ASP A 334 39.92 -3.62 4.58
C ASP A 334 41.37 -3.14 4.75
N GLY A 335 41.59 -1.84 4.52
CA GLY A 335 42.91 -1.20 4.60
C GLY A 335 43.80 -1.37 3.37
N LYS A 336 43.38 -2.15 2.35
CA LYS A 336 44.07 -2.24 1.05
C LYS A 336 43.54 -1.16 0.12
N LYS A 337 44.44 -0.32 -0.40
CA LYS A 337 44.09 0.74 -1.36
C LYS A 337 43.72 0.13 -2.71
N LEU A 338 42.61 0.59 -3.27
CA LEU A 338 42.16 0.16 -4.59
C LEU A 338 42.92 0.88 -5.70
N ASN A 339 43.09 0.19 -6.83
CA ASN A 339 43.49 0.84 -8.07
C ASN A 339 42.31 1.63 -8.64
N LYS A 340 42.61 2.78 -9.22
CA LYS A 340 41.60 3.64 -9.86
C LYS A 340 40.96 2.90 -11.04
N HIS A 341 39.64 3.03 -11.18
CA HIS A 341 38.83 2.42 -12.26
C HIS A 341 38.96 0.90 -12.35
N GLN A 342 39.34 0.24 -11.25
CA GLN A 342 39.34 -1.21 -11.16
C GLN A 342 38.26 -1.65 -10.20
N THR A 343 37.31 -2.41 -10.73
CA THR A 343 36.25 -3.05 -9.96
C THR A 343 36.82 -4.17 -9.09
N GLN A 344 36.45 -4.20 -7.81
CA GLN A 344 36.81 -5.24 -6.86
C GLN A 344 35.54 -5.82 -6.24
N LEU A 345 35.54 -7.12 -5.94
CA LEU A 345 34.44 -7.74 -5.19
C LEU A 345 34.34 -7.09 -3.81
N LEU A 346 33.13 -6.76 -3.39
CA LEU A 346 32.82 -6.17 -2.10
C LEU A 346 32.25 -7.25 -1.17
N PRO A 347 33.06 -7.84 -0.26
CA PRO A 347 32.60 -8.87 0.66
C PRO A 347 31.72 -8.29 1.77
N ASP A 348 30.85 -9.12 2.34
CA ASP A 348 30.04 -8.79 3.52
C ASP A 348 30.93 -8.53 4.77
N GLN A 349 30.43 -7.70 5.69
CA GLN A 349 31.10 -7.29 6.94
C GLN A 349 32.51 -6.71 6.77
N CYS A 350 32.75 -5.95 5.70
CA CYS A 350 34.06 -5.34 5.43
C CYS A 350 34.12 -3.86 5.79
N ARG A 351 35.35 -3.34 5.90
CA ARG A 351 35.61 -1.94 6.21
C ARG A 351 35.99 -1.17 4.95
N LEU A 352 35.24 -0.12 4.67
CA LEU A 352 35.46 0.81 3.57
C LEU A 352 36.05 2.12 4.10
N LYS A 353 36.98 2.70 3.33
CA LYS A 353 37.45 4.07 3.60
C LYS A 353 37.38 4.90 2.33
N PHE A 354 36.71 6.04 2.41
CA PHE A 354 36.67 7.06 1.34
C PHE A 354 37.39 8.30 1.86
N ALA A 355 38.62 8.52 1.39
CA ALA A 355 39.55 9.47 2.01
C ALA A 355 39.73 9.24 3.53
N GLU A 356 39.17 10.12 4.37
CA GLU A 356 39.29 10.03 5.83
C GLU A 356 38.06 9.44 6.53
N ARG A 357 36.96 9.20 5.80
CA ARG A 357 35.73 8.66 6.37
C ARG A 357 35.75 7.14 6.28
N THR A 358 35.38 6.49 7.39
CA THR A 358 35.39 5.04 7.52
C THR A 358 33.98 4.53 7.67
N PHE A 359 33.62 3.56 6.84
CA PHE A 359 32.32 2.91 6.80
C PHE A 359 32.49 1.39 6.95
N TYR A 360 31.42 0.73 7.34
CA TYR A 360 31.29 -0.72 7.36
C TYR A 360 30.18 -1.10 6.42
N PHE A 361 30.47 -2.04 5.53
CA PHE A 361 29.52 -2.58 4.58
C PHE A 361 29.01 -3.91 5.10
N TYR A 362 27.70 -4.09 5.05
CA TYR A 362 27.10 -5.38 5.34
C TYR A 362 25.86 -5.62 4.48
N VAL A 363 25.50 -6.89 4.38
CA VAL A 363 24.46 -7.39 3.50
C VAL A 363 23.46 -8.23 4.30
N GLU A 364 22.21 -7.78 4.36
CA GLU A 364 21.09 -8.48 4.99
C GLU A 364 20.37 -9.45 4.05
#